data_AF-A0A354XAE7-F1
#
_entry.id   AF-A0A354XAE7-F1
#
_cell.length_a   1.000
_cell.length_b   1.000
_cell.length_c   1.000
_cell.angle_alpha   90.00
_cell.angle_beta   90.00
_cell.angle_gamma   90.00
#
_symmetry.space_group_name_H-M   'P 1'
#
loop_
_entity.id
_entity.type
_entity.pdbx_description
1 polymer ?
#
loop_
_entity_poly.entity_id
_entity_poly.type
_entity_poly.pdbx_seq_one_letter_code
_entity_poly.pdbx_strand_id
1 'polypeptide(L)'
;MKNRQRYHRLFDPKHKEPFRLSRSKIELFIECPCCFYLDRRLGVGRPPSFPFNLNNAVDTLLKKEFDMHRARGSRHPLMKAYGIKAVPFQHERMDEWRDALRHGVIYLHPSTNFLVTGGVDDLWMGEDDKVIVVDYKATSKVGEVGIGADWQMSYKRQMEMYQWLLRRNAFDVSETGYFVYCNGQTDRKAFDGKLEFDVKLIAYCGDDTWVEPTLEKISACLKSKEIPVPTHDCDYCAYREAVHRFTGQRSLL
;
A
#
# COMPACT_ATOMS: atom_id res chain seq x y z
N MET A 1 -11.38 13.97 -10.35
CA MET A 1 -11.44 14.94 -9.24
C MET A 1 -10.60 16.16 -9.60
N LYS A 2 -11.04 17.39 -9.32
CA LYS A 2 -10.21 18.59 -9.52
C LYS A 2 -9.14 18.62 -8.42
N ASN A 3 -7.86 18.71 -8.78
CA ASN A 3 -6.76 18.77 -7.81
C ASN A 3 -6.69 20.16 -7.15
N ARG A 4 -7.50 20.37 -6.11
CA ARG A 4 -7.56 21.61 -5.33
C ARG A 4 -6.71 21.47 -4.06
N GLN A 5 -6.16 22.58 -3.59
CA GLN A 5 -5.51 22.63 -2.29
C GLN A 5 -6.48 22.20 -1.19
N ARG A 6 -6.01 21.33 -0.31
CA ARG A 6 -6.78 20.80 0.83
C ARG A 6 -6.42 21.59 2.08
N TYR A 7 -7.42 21.91 2.90
CA TYR A 7 -7.24 22.65 4.16
C TYR A 7 -7.47 21.81 5.41
N HIS A 8 -7.84 20.54 5.25
CA HIS A 8 -8.10 19.60 6.34
C HIS A 8 -7.08 18.45 6.33
N ARG A 9 -6.93 17.77 7.48
CA ARG A 9 -5.99 16.64 7.67
C ARG A 9 -4.55 17.01 7.28
N LEU A 10 -4.16 18.24 7.58
CA LEU A 10 -2.78 18.71 7.45
C LEU A 10 -2.07 18.51 8.78
N PHE A 11 -0.76 18.24 8.72
CA PHE A 11 0.07 18.20 9.90
C PHE A 11 0.29 19.62 10.42
N ASP A 12 0.09 19.84 11.72
CA ASP A 12 0.43 21.07 12.44
C ASP A 12 1.37 20.67 13.61
N PRO A 13 2.59 21.22 13.77
CA PRO A 13 3.50 20.76 14.81
C PRO A 13 3.06 21.26 16.20
N LYS A 14 2.07 22.17 16.25
CA LYS A 14 1.46 22.67 17.48
C LYS A 14 0.31 21.77 17.94
N HIS A 15 -0.27 20.97 17.05
CA HIS A 15 -1.33 20.04 17.41
C HIS A 15 -0.77 18.89 18.24
N LYS A 16 -1.45 18.59 19.35
CA LYS A 16 -1.09 17.49 20.25
C LYS A 16 -1.77 16.17 19.87
N GLU A 17 -2.82 16.24 19.05
CA GLU A 17 -3.55 15.06 18.58
C GLU A 17 -2.69 14.22 17.63
N PRO A 18 -2.82 12.88 17.66
CA PRO A 18 -2.11 12.00 16.75
C PRO A 18 -2.37 12.35 15.28
N PHE A 19 -1.30 12.39 14.48
CA PHE A 19 -1.44 12.65 13.06
C PHE A 19 -1.61 11.35 12.28
N ARG A 20 -2.76 11.19 11.62
CA ARG A 20 -3.04 10.00 10.80
C ARG A 20 -2.14 9.94 9.57
N LEU A 21 -1.38 8.86 9.44
CA LEU A 21 -0.39 8.67 8.39
C LEU A 21 -0.58 7.29 7.73
N SER A 22 -1.06 7.26 6.49
CA SER A 22 -1.27 5.98 5.79
C SER A 22 0.01 5.44 5.15
N ARG A 23 0.07 4.13 4.94
CA ARG A 23 1.12 3.44 4.17
C ARG A 23 1.44 4.14 2.84
N SER A 24 0.42 4.53 2.07
CA SER A 24 0.61 5.26 0.82
C SER A 24 1.25 6.65 0.97
N LYS A 25 1.13 7.29 2.14
CA LYS A 25 1.79 8.57 2.42
C LYS A 25 3.22 8.37 2.93
N ILE A 26 3.52 7.26 3.59
CA ILE A 26 4.89 6.86 3.90
C ILE A 26 5.64 6.56 2.60
N GLU A 27 5.03 5.82 1.68
CA GLU A 27 5.60 5.58 0.34
C GLU A 27 5.85 6.90 -0.41
N LEU A 28 4.90 7.85 -0.37
CA LEU A 28 5.10 9.18 -0.97
C LEU A 28 6.31 9.92 -0.40
N PHE A 29 6.61 9.76 0.89
CA PHE A 29 7.80 10.34 1.51
C PHE A 29 9.08 9.70 0.97
N ILE A 30 9.10 8.37 0.85
CA ILE A 30 10.24 7.62 0.30
C ILE A 30 10.49 8.02 -1.14
N GLU A 31 9.43 8.15 -1.95
CA GLU A 31 9.54 8.61 -3.34
C GLU A 31 10.03 10.06 -3.44
N CYS A 32 9.43 10.99 -2.67
CA CYS A 32 9.83 12.40 -2.69
C CYS A 32 9.40 13.14 -1.41
N PRO A 33 10.35 13.46 -0.51
CA PRO A 33 10.09 14.24 0.70
C PRO A 33 9.45 15.61 0.41
N CYS A 34 9.84 16.26 -0.70
CA CYS A 34 9.25 17.53 -1.13
C CYS A 34 7.75 17.38 -1.43
N CYS A 35 7.36 16.41 -2.28
CA CYS A 35 5.95 16.15 -2.59
C CYS A 35 5.16 15.74 -1.34
N PHE A 36 5.77 14.94 -0.47
CA PHE A 36 5.16 14.55 0.79
C PHE A 36 4.89 15.76 1.69
N TYR A 37 5.87 16.64 1.87
CA TYR A 37 5.73 17.85 2.68
C TYR A 37 4.65 18.75 2.08
N LEU A 38 4.68 19.03 0.77
CA LEU A 38 3.64 19.80 0.09
C LEU A 38 2.23 19.22 0.35
N ASP A 39 2.08 17.89 0.31
CA ASP A 39 0.79 17.22 0.44
C ASP A 39 0.29 17.15 1.91
N ARG A 40 1.16 16.82 2.87
CA ARG A 40 0.79 16.65 4.29
C ARG A 40 0.86 17.93 5.10
N ARG A 41 1.74 18.85 4.75
CA ARG A 41 1.96 20.11 5.48
C ARG A 41 1.21 21.27 4.87
N LEU A 42 1.26 21.40 3.54
CA LEU A 42 0.76 22.58 2.82
C LEU A 42 -0.52 22.32 2.02
N GLY A 43 -1.00 21.07 2.00
CA GLY A 43 -2.26 20.68 1.37
C GLY A 43 -2.22 20.60 -0.15
N VAL A 44 -1.03 20.63 -0.76
CA VAL A 44 -0.82 20.55 -2.21
C VAL A 44 -0.38 19.15 -2.60
N GLY A 45 -1.35 18.32 -2.99
CA GLY A 45 -1.11 16.95 -3.42
C GLY A 45 -0.73 16.84 -4.89
N ARG A 46 -0.02 15.76 -5.24
CA ARG A 46 0.16 15.34 -6.64
C ARG A 46 -1.22 15.11 -7.28
N PRO A 47 -1.41 15.50 -8.55
CA PRO A 47 -2.59 15.09 -9.32
C PRO A 47 -2.78 13.57 -9.20
N PRO A 48 -4.01 13.08 -8.94
CA PRO A 48 -4.26 11.66 -8.82
C PRO A 48 -4.12 10.97 -10.18
N SER A 49 -3.70 9.70 -10.17
CA SER A 49 -3.79 8.83 -11.35
C SER A 49 -5.24 8.35 -11.58
N PHE A 50 -5.44 7.62 -12.67
CA PHE A 50 -6.71 6.97 -12.98
C PHE A 50 -6.98 5.80 -12.00
N PRO A 51 -8.25 5.51 -11.68
CA PRO A 51 -8.59 4.37 -10.85
C PRO A 51 -8.40 3.05 -11.61
N PHE A 52 -7.78 2.06 -10.96
CA PHE A 52 -7.59 0.71 -11.51
C PHE A 52 -8.81 -0.19 -11.24
N ASN A 53 -9.97 0.17 -11.79
CA ASN A 53 -11.24 -0.48 -11.44
C ASN A 53 -11.30 -1.98 -11.77
N LEU A 54 -10.66 -2.44 -12.85
CA LEU A 54 -10.58 -3.88 -13.15
C LEU A 54 -9.73 -4.63 -12.12
N ASN A 55 -8.59 -4.07 -11.73
CA ASN A 55 -7.73 -4.66 -10.69
C ASN A 55 -8.47 -4.73 -9.35
N ASN A 56 -9.23 -3.69 -9.00
CA ASN A 56 -10.08 -3.67 -7.81
C ASN A 56 -11.20 -4.72 -7.87
N ALA A 57 -11.74 -5.00 -9.06
CA ALA A 57 -12.75 -6.06 -9.23
C ALA A 57 -12.16 -7.45 -9.00
N VAL A 58 -10.94 -7.71 -9.50
CA VAL A 58 -10.20 -8.97 -9.24
C VAL A 58 -9.94 -9.13 -7.74
N ASP A 59 -9.43 -8.09 -7.09
CA ASP A 59 -9.22 -8.06 -5.63
C ASP A 59 -10.51 -8.38 -4.84
N THR A 60 -11.62 -7.74 -5.23
CA THR A 60 -12.94 -7.97 -4.59
C THR A 60 -13.40 -9.42 -4.74
N LEU A 61 -13.17 -10.04 -5.91
CA LEU A 61 -13.56 -11.43 -6.16
C LEU A 61 -12.66 -12.41 -5.39
N LEU A 62 -11.35 -12.16 -5.34
CA LEU A 62 -10.44 -12.94 -4.50
C LEU A 62 -10.84 -12.87 -3.02
N LYS A 63 -11.17 -11.68 -2.50
CA LYS A 63 -11.64 -11.52 -1.12
C LYS A 63 -12.85 -12.41 -0.86
N LYS A 64 -13.87 -12.36 -1.71
CA LYS A 64 -15.06 -13.24 -1.60
C LYS A 64 -14.72 -14.73 -1.66
N GLU A 65 -13.80 -15.12 -2.54
CA GLU A 65 -13.34 -16.51 -2.67
C GLU A 65 -12.69 -16.98 -1.36
N PHE A 66 -11.74 -16.21 -0.83
CA PHE A 66 -11.06 -16.51 0.42
C PHE A 66 -12.00 -16.43 1.64
N ASP A 67 -13.04 -15.59 1.61
CA ASP A 67 -14.05 -15.49 2.67
C ASP A 67 -14.85 -16.79 2.84
N MET A 68 -15.23 -17.43 1.72
CA MET A 68 -15.88 -18.74 1.77
C MET A 68 -14.99 -19.80 2.44
N HIS A 69 -13.69 -19.75 2.18
CA HIS A 69 -12.73 -20.66 2.78
C HIS A 69 -12.49 -20.36 4.27
N ARG A 70 -12.40 -19.08 4.63
CA ARG A 70 -12.25 -18.61 6.01
C ARG A 70 -13.41 -19.04 6.89
N ALA A 71 -14.65 -18.81 6.44
CA ALA A 71 -15.86 -19.20 7.19
C ALA A 71 -15.96 -20.71 7.44
N ARG A 72 -15.35 -21.52 6.57
CA ARG A 72 -15.30 -22.99 6.70
C ARG A 72 -14.07 -23.51 7.44
N GLY A 73 -13.12 -22.64 7.80
CA GLY A 73 -11.81 -23.05 8.34
C GLY A 73 -11.02 -23.94 7.37
N SER A 74 -11.20 -23.76 6.07
CA SER A 74 -10.67 -24.66 5.03
C SER A 74 -9.52 -24.05 4.25
N ARG A 75 -8.59 -24.89 3.78
CA ARG A 75 -7.47 -24.47 2.92
C ARG A 75 -7.97 -24.14 1.51
N HIS A 76 -7.56 -22.98 0.99
CA HIS A 76 -7.84 -22.56 -0.38
C HIS A 76 -7.16 -23.50 -1.41
N PRO A 77 -7.76 -23.78 -2.59
CA PRO A 77 -7.13 -24.60 -3.63
C PRO A 77 -5.72 -24.12 -4.04
N LEU A 78 -5.54 -22.80 -4.17
CA LEU A 78 -4.22 -22.18 -4.41
C LEU A 78 -3.17 -22.59 -3.36
N MET A 79 -3.52 -22.55 -2.07
CA MET A 79 -2.61 -22.98 -1.00
C MET A 79 -2.24 -24.46 -1.13
N LYS A 80 -3.20 -25.32 -1.50
CA LYS A 80 -2.95 -26.76 -1.72
C LYS A 80 -2.01 -27.00 -2.90
N ALA A 81 -2.25 -26.31 -4.02
CA ALA A 81 -1.45 -26.43 -5.23
C ALA A 81 0.03 -26.03 -5.01
N TYR A 82 0.27 -25.05 -4.14
CA TYR A 82 1.61 -24.58 -3.80
C TYR A 82 2.19 -25.22 -2.52
N GLY A 83 1.49 -26.21 -1.91
CA GLY A 83 1.95 -26.87 -0.69
C GLY A 83 1.94 -25.99 0.57
N ILE A 84 1.33 -24.81 0.54
CA ILE A 84 1.29 -23.87 1.66
C ILE A 84 0.32 -24.37 2.74
N LYS A 85 0.87 -24.79 3.87
CA LYS A 85 0.09 -25.27 5.02
C LYS A 85 -0.40 -24.09 5.87
N ALA A 86 -1.42 -23.42 5.35
CA ALA A 86 -2.10 -22.33 6.02
C ALA A 86 -3.60 -22.38 5.69
N VAL A 87 -4.41 -21.71 6.52
CA VAL A 87 -5.83 -21.41 6.25
C VAL A 87 -6.03 -19.90 6.26
N PRO A 88 -7.06 -19.35 5.60
CA PRO A 88 -7.37 -17.93 5.74
C PRO A 88 -7.61 -17.60 7.22
N PHE A 89 -6.97 -16.55 7.74
CA PHE A 89 -6.97 -16.20 9.15
C PHE A 89 -8.34 -15.68 9.57
N GLN A 90 -8.94 -16.30 10.59
CA GLN A 90 -10.22 -15.88 11.16
C GLN A 90 -9.98 -14.89 12.29
N HIS A 91 -10.48 -13.66 12.14
CA HIS A 91 -10.41 -12.64 13.17
C HIS A 91 -11.61 -11.69 13.08
N GLU A 92 -12.15 -11.26 14.22
CA GLU A 92 -13.34 -10.40 14.28
C GLU A 92 -13.13 -9.02 13.59
N ARG A 93 -11.88 -8.55 13.56
CA ARG A 93 -11.46 -7.29 12.94
C ARG A 93 -11.08 -7.40 11.46
N MET A 94 -11.26 -8.55 10.81
CA MET A 94 -10.82 -8.74 9.42
C MET A 94 -11.45 -7.72 8.45
N ASP A 95 -12.74 -7.43 8.60
CA ASP A 95 -13.44 -6.44 7.76
C ASP A 95 -12.93 -5.01 8.02
N GLU A 96 -12.65 -4.69 9.29
CA GLU A 96 -12.03 -3.40 9.68
C GLU A 96 -10.63 -3.25 9.05
N TRP A 97 -9.81 -4.30 9.12
CA TRP A 97 -8.45 -4.29 8.60
C TRP A 97 -8.39 -4.21 7.07
N ARG A 98 -9.44 -4.65 6.37
CA ARG A 98 -9.56 -4.52 4.91
C ARG A 98 -10.11 -3.15 4.46
N ASP A 99 -10.87 -2.43 5.29
CA ASP A 99 -11.33 -1.06 4.97
C ASP A 99 -10.22 -0.02 5.17
N ALA A 100 -9.25 0.00 4.25
CA ALA A 100 -8.10 0.90 4.27
C ALA A 100 -8.47 2.41 4.28
N LEU A 101 -9.66 2.76 3.77
CA LEU A 101 -10.07 4.16 3.60
C LEU A 101 -10.62 4.76 4.90
N ARG A 102 -11.31 3.94 5.70
CA ARG A 102 -11.93 4.39 6.95
C ARG A 102 -11.15 3.90 8.17
N HIS A 103 -10.68 2.66 8.16
CA HIS A 103 -10.07 1.96 9.29
C HIS A 103 -8.67 1.46 8.94
N GLY A 104 -8.54 0.18 8.58
CA GLY A 104 -7.27 -0.52 8.39
C GLY A 104 -6.70 -1.05 9.71
N VAL A 105 -5.57 -1.75 9.63
CA VAL A 105 -4.73 -2.00 10.81
C VAL A 105 -4.13 -0.67 11.22
N ILE A 106 -4.24 -0.33 12.50
CA ILE A 106 -3.82 0.98 13.05
C ILE A 106 -2.85 0.75 14.18
N TYR A 107 -1.82 1.59 14.26
CA TYR A 107 -0.91 1.66 15.40
C TYR A 107 -0.55 3.12 15.71
N LEU A 108 -0.62 3.48 16.99
CA LEU A 108 -0.12 4.77 17.47
C LEU A 108 1.38 4.64 17.74
N HIS A 109 2.19 5.27 16.91
CA HIS A 109 3.63 5.32 17.07
C HIS A 109 4.01 6.37 18.12
N PRO A 110 4.46 5.97 19.35
CA PRO A 110 4.52 6.89 20.48
C PRO A 110 5.54 8.01 20.33
N SER A 111 6.70 7.75 19.72
CA SER A 111 7.79 8.73 19.60
C SER A 111 7.46 9.87 18.63
N THR A 112 6.72 9.59 17.56
CA THR A 112 6.37 10.60 16.55
C THR A 112 4.94 11.12 16.68
N ASN A 113 4.12 10.49 17.53
CA ASN A 113 2.68 10.73 17.66
C ASN A 113 1.93 10.53 16.33
N PHE A 114 2.33 9.53 15.54
CA PHE A 114 1.65 9.18 14.29
C PHE A 114 0.67 8.05 14.51
N LEU A 115 -0.55 8.23 14.02
CA LEU A 115 -1.54 7.15 13.90
C LEU A 115 -1.31 6.47 12.54
N VAL A 116 -0.38 5.52 12.51
CA VAL A 116 0.02 4.80 11.30
C VAL A 116 -1.06 3.80 10.91
N THR A 117 -1.41 3.74 9.63
CA THR A 117 -2.51 2.91 9.15
C THR A 117 -2.24 2.28 7.78
N GLY A 118 -2.73 1.06 7.60
CA GLY A 118 -2.67 0.32 6.33
C GLY A 118 -3.79 -0.71 6.26
N GLY A 119 -4.34 -0.93 5.05
CA GLY A 119 -5.36 -1.96 4.85
C GLY A 119 -4.77 -3.18 4.14
N VAL A 120 -4.99 -4.35 4.73
CA VAL A 120 -4.54 -5.64 4.18
C VAL A 120 -5.55 -6.14 3.16
N ASP A 121 -5.10 -6.93 2.18
CA ASP A 121 -6.03 -7.64 1.30
C ASP A 121 -6.51 -8.93 1.95
N ASP A 122 -5.58 -9.72 2.48
CA ASP A 122 -5.89 -10.92 3.23
C ASP A 122 -4.78 -11.28 4.23
N LEU A 123 -5.14 -12.13 5.20
CA LEU A 123 -4.22 -12.71 6.17
C LEU A 123 -4.47 -14.20 6.23
N TRP A 124 -3.40 -15.00 6.32
CA TRP A 124 -3.48 -16.45 6.55
C TRP A 124 -2.88 -16.80 7.91
N MET A 125 -3.31 -17.93 8.46
CA MET A 125 -2.74 -18.53 9.67
C MET A 125 -1.94 -19.76 9.27
N GLY A 126 -0.63 -19.73 9.53
CA GLY A 126 0.27 -20.87 9.32
C GLY A 126 0.07 -21.99 10.33
N GLU A 127 0.61 -23.18 10.06
CA GLU A 127 0.62 -24.29 11.03
C GLU A 127 1.52 -24.03 12.26
N ASP A 128 2.37 -23.01 12.17
CA ASP A 128 3.25 -22.51 13.24
C ASP A 128 2.60 -21.40 14.07
N ASP A 129 1.28 -21.21 13.92
CA ASP A 129 0.48 -20.17 14.58
C ASP A 129 0.94 -18.73 14.27
N LYS A 130 1.69 -18.54 13.18
CA LYS A 130 2.08 -17.20 12.70
C LYS A 130 1.09 -16.67 11.67
N VAL A 131 0.77 -15.39 11.81
CA VAL A 131 0.01 -14.64 10.81
C VAL A 131 0.88 -14.38 9.59
N ILE A 132 0.37 -14.72 8.42
CA ILE A 132 1.03 -14.53 7.12
C ILE A 132 0.29 -13.41 6.40
N VAL A 133 1.02 -12.38 5.99
CA VAL A 133 0.44 -11.28 5.20
C VAL A 133 0.33 -11.68 3.74
N VAL A 134 -0.84 -11.43 3.15
CA VAL A 134 -1.11 -11.70 1.74
C VAL A 134 -1.63 -10.46 1.04
N ASP A 135 -1.03 -10.14 -0.10
CA ASP A 135 -1.33 -8.95 -0.88
C ASP A 135 -1.70 -9.34 -2.32
N TYR A 136 -2.80 -8.79 -2.83
CA TYR A 136 -3.34 -9.16 -4.13
C TYR A 136 -2.86 -8.20 -5.20
N LYS A 137 -2.31 -8.76 -6.29
CA LYS A 137 -1.85 -7.98 -7.45
C LYS A 137 -2.55 -8.49 -8.70
N ALA A 138 -3.08 -7.56 -9.48
CA ALA A 138 -3.63 -7.87 -10.80
C ALA A 138 -2.90 -7.03 -11.86
N THR A 139 -2.62 -7.62 -13.01
CA THR A 139 -2.06 -6.94 -14.18
C THR A 139 -2.48 -7.67 -15.46
N SER A 140 -2.04 -7.17 -16.61
CA SER A 140 -2.16 -7.84 -17.89
C SER A 140 -0.90 -7.56 -18.70
N LYS A 141 0.00 -8.54 -18.79
CA LYS A 141 1.23 -8.42 -19.56
C LYS A 141 1.63 -9.73 -20.22
N VAL A 142 2.41 -9.62 -21.29
CA VAL A 142 3.06 -10.78 -21.92
C VAL A 142 4.16 -11.30 -20.99
N GLY A 143 4.18 -12.62 -20.80
CA GLY A 143 5.19 -13.32 -19.99
C GLY A 143 4.87 -13.38 -18.50
N GLU A 144 5.82 -13.90 -17.71
CA GLU A 144 5.59 -14.20 -16.29
C GLU A 144 5.52 -12.96 -15.40
N VAL A 145 4.60 -12.99 -14.44
CA VAL A 145 4.55 -12.04 -13.32
C VAL A 145 5.60 -12.37 -12.26
N GLY A 146 6.10 -11.32 -11.62
CA GLY A 146 7.16 -11.35 -10.62
C GLY A 146 7.11 -10.11 -9.75
N ILE A 147 8.02 -10.02 -8.77
CA ILE A 147 8.21 -8.87 -7.85
C ILE A 147 9.65 -8.33 -7.90
N GLY A 148 10.33 -8.50 -9.03
CA GLY A 148 11.75 -8.19 -9.20
C GLY A 148 12.07 -6.85 -9.85
N ALA A 149 11.10 -6.16 -10.47
CA ALA A 149 11.35 -4.89 -11.14
C ALA A 149 11.43 -3.73 -10.13
N ASP A 150 12.18 -2.67 -10.45
CA ASP A 150 12.50 -1.56 -9.52
C ASP A 150 11.24 -0.91 -8.92
N TRP A 151 10.23 -0.64 -9.74
CA TRP A 151 8.96 -0.06 -9.31
C TRP A 151 8.14 -0.98 -8.38
N GLN A 152 8.41 -2.29 -8.40
CA GLN A 152 7.77 -3.28 -7.53
C GLN A 152 8.35 -3.28 -6.12
N MET A 153 9.41 -2.50 -5.86
CA MET A 153 9.87 -2.28 -4.50
C MET A 153 8.79 -1.63 -3.62
N SER A 154 7.90 -0.82 -4.20
CA SER A 154 6.73 -0.28 -3.48
C SER A 154 5.77 -1.38 -3.00
N TYR A 155 5.69 -2.52 -3.69
CA TYR A 155 4.87 -3.66 -3.30
C TYR A 155 5.47 -4.42 -2.13
N LYS A 156 6.79 -4.59 -2.13
CA LYS A 156 7.55 -5.18 -1.02
C LYS A 156 7.42 -4.33 0.24
N ARG A 157 7.62 -3.02 0.14
CA ARG A 157 7.39 -2.07 1.25
C ARG A 157 5.96 -2.08 1.76
N GLN A 158 4.99 -2.26 0.87
CA GLN A 158 3.59 -2.42 1.27
C GLN A 158 3.40 -3.65 2.18
N MET A 159 3.93 -4.80 1.79
CA MET A 159 3.91 -6.03 2.59
C MET A 159 4.57 -5.81 3.96
N GLU A 160 5.78 -5.24 3.97
CA GLU A 160 6.58 -4.98 5.18
C GLU A 160 5.86 -4.04 6.15
N MET A 161 5.21 -3.00 5.65
CA MET A 161 4.39 -2.09 6.45
C MET A 161 3.23 -2.81 7.15
N TYR A 162 2.63 -3.82 6.52
CA TYR A 162 1.56 -4.60 7.13
C TYR A 162 2.08 -5.60 8.15
N GLN A 163 3.23 -6.24 7.87
CA GLN A 163 3.92 -7.08 8.85
C GLN A 163 4.25 -6.26 10.10
N TRP A 164 4.85 -5.07 9.93
CA TRP A 164 5.15 -4.16 11.03
C TRP A 164 3.90 -3.76 11.81
N LEU A 165 2.82 -3.36 11.13
CA LEU A 165 1.57 -2.96 11.79
C LEU A 165 0.99 -4.09 12.64
N LEU A 166 0.99 -5.33 12.13
CA LEU A 166 0.48 -6.49 12.86
C LEU A 166 1.39 -6.87 14.05
N ARG A 167 2.71 -6.84 13.87
CA ARG A 167 3.67 -7.03 14.97
C ARG A 167 3.48 -6.01 16.09
N ARG A 168 3.27 -4.74 15.72
CA ARG A 168 2.96 -3.65 16.67
C ARG A 168 1.59 -3.80 17.35
N ASN A 169 0.71 -4.63 16.80
CA ASN A 169 -0.55 -5.05 17.40
C ASN A 169 -0.46 -6.43 18.08
N ALA A 170 0.74 -6.85 18.48
CA ALA A 170 1.00 -8.06 19.26
C ALA A 170 0.64 -9.40 18.57
N PHE A 171 0.56 -9.43 17.25
CA PHE A 171 0.51 -10.68 16.49
C PHE A 171 1.92 -11.24 16.29
N ASP A 172 2.08 -12.56 16.38
CA ASP A 172 3.24 -13.24 15.81
C ASP A 172 3.05 -13.34 14.30
N VAL A 173 4.02 -12.80 13.54
CA VAL A 173 3.89 -12.58 12.11
C VAL A 173 5.07 -13.21 11.39
N SER A 174 4.77 -14.06 10.42
CA SER A 174 5.77 -14.69 9.57
C SER A 174 6.56 -13.62 8.80
N GLU A 175 7.88 -13.82 8.72
CA GLU A 175 8.75 -13.04 7.83
C GLU A 175 8.34 -13.24 6.36
N THR A 176 7.82 -14.43 6.03
CA THR A 176 7.35 -14.73 4.68
C THR A 176 5.90 -14.28 4.51
N GLY A 177 5.68 -13.34 3.59
CA GLY A 177 4.38 -13.03 3.02
C GLY A 177 4.22 -13.61 1.62
N TYR A 178 3.01 -13.52 1.07
CA TYR A 178 2.73 -13.96 -0.30
C TYR A 178 2.01 -12.91 -1.14
N PHE A 179 2.44 -12.76 -2.38
CA PHE A 179 1.67 -12.07 -3.40
C PHE A 179 0.83 -13.07 -4.19
N VAL A 180 -0.48 -12.89 -4.19
CA VAL A 180 -1.38 -13.57 -5.14
C VAL A 180 -1.44 -12.70 -6.39
N TYR A 181 -0.70 -13.08 -7.43
CA TYR A 181 -0.53 -12.28 -8.63
C TYR A 181 -1.34 -12.86 -9.80
N CYS A 182 -2.43 -12.19 -10.15
CA CYS A 182 -3.29 -12.48 -11.29
C CYS A 182 -2.79 -11.75 -12.55
N ASN A 183 -2.43 -12.49 -13.60
CA ASN A 183 -2.06 -11.95 -14.90
C ASN A 183 -3.16 -12.23 -15.93
N GLY A 184 -3.81 -11.18 -16.42
CA GLY A 184 -4.82 -11.28 -17.47
C GLY A 184 -4.21 -11.74 -18.79
N GLN A 185 -4.85 -12.70 -19.42
CA GLN A 185 -4.44 -13.29 -20.69
C GLN A 185 -5.05 -12.51 -21.85
N THR A 186 -4.18 -11.98 -22.71
CA THR A 186 -4.56 -11.20 -23.90
C THR A 186 -4.30 -11.95 -25.21
N ASP A 187 -3.88 -13.20 -25.14
CA ASP A 187 -3.57 -14.09 -26.26
C ASP A 187 -4.72 -15.06 -26.59
N ARG A 188 -5.87 -14.91 -25.94
CA ARG A 188 -7.10 -15.65 -26.26
C ARG A 188 -7.64 -15.21 -27.63
N LYS A 189 -8.29 -16.15 -28.33
CA LYS A 189 -8.79 -15.94 -29.71
C LYS A 189 -9.76 -14.75 -29.84
N ALA A 190 -10.54 -14.48 -28.79
CA ALA A 190 -11.50 -13.40 -28.70
C ALA A 190 -11.71 -13.02 -27.23
N PHE A 191 -12.37 -11.88 -26.98
CA PHE A 191 -12.69 -11.42 -25.63
C PHE A 191 -13.89 -12.13 -25.02
N ASP A 192 -14.95 -12.40 -25.80
CA ASP A 192 -16.15 -13.16 -25.38
C ASP A 192 -16.75 -12.76 -24.01
N GLY A 193 -16.59 -11.50 -23.60
CA GLY A 193 -17.06 -11.01 -22.30
C GLY A 193 -16.30 -11.58 -21.09
N LYS A 194 -15.13 -12.19 -21.30
CA LYS A 194 -14.34 -12.89 -20.28
C LYS A 194 -12.88 -12.48 -20.36
N LEU A 195 -12.30 -12.15 -19.21
CA LEU A 195 -10.85 -12.09 -19.06
C LEU A 195 -10.40 -13.31 -18.26
N GLU A 196 -9.48 -14.08 -18.83
CA GLU A 196 -8.89 -15.26 -18.20
C GLU A 196 -7.59 -14.87 -17.51
N PHE A 197 -7.26 -15.53 -16.40
CA PHE A 197 -6.10 -15.16 -15.59
C PHE A 197 -5.22 -16.36 -15.28
N ASP A 198 -3.91 -16.17 -15.40
CA ASP A 198 -2.92 -17.01 -14.72
C ASP A 198 -2.68 -16.46 -13.32
N VAL A 199 -2.75 -17.33 -12.30
CA VAL A 199 -2.53 -16.94 -10.89
C VAL A 199 -1.23 -17.55 -10.40
N LYS A 200 -0.28 -16.68 -10.04
CA LYS A 200 1.00 -17.07 -9.44
C LYS A 200 1.02 -16.69 -7.96
N LEU A 201 1.43 -17.63 -7.11
CA LEU A 201 1.70 -17.34 -5.71
C LEU A 201 3.21 -17.11 -5.55
N ILE A 202 3.59 -15.90 -5.12
CA ILE A 202 5.00 -15.50 -5.03
C ILE A 202 5.34 -15.26 -3.56
N ALA A 203 6.23 -16.08 -3.00
CA ALA A 203 6.76 -15.91 -1.66
C ALA A 203 7.71 -14.70 -1.59
N TYR A 204 7.64 -13.95 -0.50
CA TYR A 204 8.53 -12.84 -0.22
C TYR A 204 8.89 -12.81 1.26
N CYS A 205 10.18 -12.88 1.57
CA CYS A 205 10.68 -12.64 2.93
C CYS A 205 10.83 -11.13 3.13
N GLY A 206 9.97 -10.54 3.96
CA GLY A 206 9.93 -9.10 4.21
C GLY A 206 10.86 -8.66 5.34
N ASP A 207 11.39 -7.46 5.19
CA ASP A 207 12.20 -6.76 6.20
C ASP A 207 11.55 -5.40 6.50
N ASP A 208 11.03 -5.23 7.71
CA ASP A 208 10.37 -4.00 8.16
C ASP A 208 11.28 -3.09 9.00
N THR A 209 12.58 -3.38 9.08
CA THR A 209 13.54 -2.58 9.86
C THR A 209 13.65 -1.14 9.38
N TRP A 210 13.27 -0.86 8.13
CA TRP A 210 13.25 0.48 7.56
C TRP A 210 12.10 1.36 8.07
N VAL A 211 11.02 0.78 8.61
CA VAL A 211 9.78 1.50 8.94
C VAL A 211 10.01 2.52 10.06
N GLU A 212 10.55 2.07 11.20
CA GLU A 212 10.87 2.89 12.37
C GLU A 212 11.71 4.13 12.04
N PRO A 213 12.93 4.01 11.46
CA PRO A 213 13.74 5.17 11.13
C PRO A 213 13.09 6.06 10.07
N THR A 214 12.22 5.52 9.21
CA THR A 214 11.48 6.32 8.23
C THR A 214 10.40 7.17 8.90
N LEU A 215 9.68 6.64 9.90
CA LEU A 215 8.71 7.43 10.66
C LEU A 215 9.38 8.61 11.39
N GLU A 216 10.58 8.41 11.94
CA GLU A 216 11.34 9.49 12.57
C GLU A 216 11.76 10.57 11.55
N LYS A 217 12.27 10.16 10.38
CA LYS A 217 12.60 11.08 9.28
C LYS A 217 11.38 11.87 8.80
N ILE A 218 10.21 11.22 8.72
CA ILE A 218 8.94 11.86 8.40
C ILE A 218 8.57 12.92 9.45
N SER A 219 8.71 12.59 10.73
CA SER A 219 8.44 13.52 11.83
C SER A 219 9.34 14.75 11.76
N ALA A 220 10.66 14.55 11.56
CA ALA A 220 11.61 15.64 11.41
C ALA A 220 11.27 16.53 10.20
N CYS A 221 10.96 15.92 9.06
CA CYS A 221 10.53 16.60 7.84
C CYS A 221 9.31 17.49 8.09
N LEU A 222 8.25 16.96 8.70
CA LEU A 222 7.01 17.71 8.94
C LEU A 222 7.12 18.81 10.00
N LYS A 223 8.06 18.67 10.94
CA LYS A 223 8.35 19.67 11.98
C LYS A 223 9.25 20.80 11.46
N SER A 224 10.03 20.56 10.41
CA SER A 224 10.82 21.61 9.75
C SER A 224 9.93 22.73 9.20
N LYS A 225 10.45 23.95 9.18
CA LYS A 225 9.83 25.08 8.47
C LYS A 225 10.23 25.10 6.98
N GLU A 226 11.34 24.46 6.65
CA GLU A 226 11.88 24.43 5.30
C GLU A 226 11.24 23.31 4.48
N ILE A 227 10.89 23.63 3.23
CA ILE A 227 10.41 22.64 2.28
C ILE A 227 11.61 21.78 1.86
N PRO A 228 11.54 20.44 1.98
CA PRO A 228 12.64 19.57 1.56
C PRO A 228 12.99 19.75 0.09
N VAL A 229 14.27 19.52 -0.23
CA VAL A 229 14.74 19.49 -1.62
C VAL A 229 14.02 18.36 -2.39
N PRO A 230 13.58 18.61 -3.63
CA PRO A 230 13.05 17.57 -4.51
C PRO A 230 14.01 16.39 -4.69
N THR A 231 13.48 15.17 -4.74
CA THR A 231 14.23 14.02 -5.26
C THR A 231 14.50 14.24 -6.76
N HIS A 232 15.71 13.92 -7.22
CA HIS A 232 16.18 14.14 -8.59
C HIS A 232 15.22 13.56 -9.65
N ASP A 233 14.77 12.32 -9.46
CA ASP A 233 13.94 11.59 -10.45
C ASP A 233 12.43 11.73 -10.21
N CYS A 234 11.98 12.84 -9.59
CA CYS A 234 10.57 13.05 -9.34
C CYS A 234 9.87 13.79 -10.50
N ASP A 235 9.15 13.06 -11.34
CA ASP A 235 8.39 13.60 -12.48
C ASP A 235 7.48 14.79 -12.11
N TYR A 236 6.85 14.75 -10.93
CA TYR A 236 5.99 15.83 -10.46
C TYR A 236 6.75 17.10 -10.10
N CYS A 237 7.96 16.98 -9.56
CA CYS A 237 8.82 18.12 -9.29
C CYS A 237 9.41 18.67 -10.58
N ALA A 238 9.88 17.80 -11.48
CA ALA A 238 10.37 18.19 -12.80
C ALA A 238 9.29 18.92 -13.62
N TYR A 239 8.07 18.40 -13.64
CA TYR A 239 6.92 19.05 -14.27
C TYR A 239 6.66 20.45 -13.69
N ARG A 240 6.60 20.58 -12.36
CA ARG A 240 6.39 21.88 -11.70
C ARG A 240 7.46 22.89 -12.04
N GLU A 241 8.72 22.46 -12.06
CA GLU A 241 9.85 23.31 -12.42
C GLU A 241 9.76 23.76 -13.88
N ALA A 242 9.49 22.82 -14.79
CA ALA A 242 9.31 23.12 -16.21
C ALA A 242 8.19 24.15 -16.43
N VAL A 243 7.03 23.98 -15.78
CA VAL A 243 5.93 24.96 -15.84
C VAL A 243 6.35 26.31 -15.27
N HIS A 244 7.04 26.32 -14.12
CA HIS A 244 7.49 27.56 -13.47
C HIS A 244 8.43 28.38 -14.36
N ARG A 245 9.32 27.74 -15.13
CA ARG A 245 10.23 28.43 -16.06
C ARG A 245 9.52 29.28 -17.11
N PHE A 246 8.31 28.88 -17.56
CA PHE A 246 7.56 29.60 -18.58
C PHE A 246 6.46 30.52 -18.01
N THR A 247 6.00 30.26 -16.77
CA THR A 247 4.83 30.93 -16.20
C THR A 247 5.17 31.87 -15.04
N GLY A 248 6.37 31.73 -14.45
CA GLY A 248 6.80 32.51 -13.29
C GLY A 248 5.80 32.37 -12.13
N GLN A 249 5.37 33.52 -11.58
CA GLN A 249 4.29 33.62 -10.58
C GLN A 249 2.93 34.01 -11.18
N ARG A 250 2.75 34.00 -12.51
CA ARG A 250 1.41 34.27 -13.06
C ARG A 250 0.45 33.17 -12.61
N SER A 251 -0.67 33.57 -12.01
CA SER A 251 -1.78 32.65 -11.78
C SER A 251 -2.20 32.10 -13.14
N LEU A 252 -1.96 30.82 -13.37
CA LEU A 252 -2.61 30.09 -14.45
C LEU A 252 -4.01 29.76 -13.95
N LEU A 253 -4.98 30.54 -14.44
CA LEU A 253 -6.40 30.65 -14.04
C LEU A 253 -6.64 31.74 -12.99
#